data_AF-A0A2S0Q686-F1
#
_entry.id   AF-A0A2S0Q686-F1
#
_cell.length_a   1.000
_cell.length_b   1.000
_cell.length_c   1.000
_cell.angle_alpha   90.00
_cell.angle_beta   90.00
_cell.angle_gamma   90.00
#
_symmetry.space_group_name_H-M   'P 1'
#
loop_
_entity.id
_entity.type
_entity.pdbx_description
1 polymer ?
#
loop_
_entity_poly.entity_id
_entity_poly.type
_entity_poly.pdbx_seq_one_letter_code
_entity_poly.pdbx_strand_id
1 'polypeptide(L)' 'MMTITPSIEEIKTMIFQLPVEELITLISAIEERLETLTIMQLAETGFQEWNDPEEDIYNAIPFS' A
#
# COMPACT_ATOMS: atom_id res chain seq x y z
N MET A 1 0.85 3.86 28.41
CA MET A 1 1.21 2.48 28.00
C MET A 1 2.21 2.58 26.88
N MET A 2 3.38 1.95 27.02
CA MET A 2 4.38 1.91 25.95
C MET A 2 4.09 0.67 25.12
N THR A 3 3.72 0.85 23.84
CA THR A 3 3.49 -0.27 22.93
C THR A 3 4.84 -0.82 22.50
N ILE A 4 5.17 -2.03 22.97
CA ILE A 4 6.34 -2.76 22.48
C ILE A 4 5.94 -3.36 21.14
N THR A 5 6.53 -2.87 20.06
CA THR A 5 6.34 -3.45 18.73
C THR A 5 7.21 -4.70 18.63
N PRO A 6 6.65 -5.89 18.36
CA PRO A 6 7.45 -7.09 18.19
C PRO A 6 8.35 -6.98 16.96
N SER A 7 9.53 -7.57 17.04
CA SER A 7 10.45 -7.70 15.91
C SER A 7 9.86 -8.63 14.85
N ILE A 8 10.34 -8.52 13.61
CA ILE A 8 9.89 -9.37 12.49
C ILE A 8 10.13 -10.85 12.78
N GLU A 9 11.22 -11.21 13.46
CA GLU A 9 11.51 -12.61 13.81
C GLU A 9 10.55 -13.17 14.86
N GLU A 10 10.13 -12.34 15.81
CA GLU A 10 9.09 -12.70 16.79
C GLU A 10 7.74 -12.90 16.08
N ILE A 11 7.38 -12.01 15.15
CA ILE A 11 6.15 -12.14 14.35
C ILE A 11 6.16 -13.43 13.53
N LYS A 12 7.26 -13.76 12.85
CA LYS A 12 7.39 -15.02 12.09
C LYS A 12 7.22 -16.24 12.99
N THR A 13 7.85 -16.21 14.17
CA THR A 13 7.73 -17.29 15.15
C THR A 13 6.28 -17.48 15.59
N MET A 14 5.55 -16.39 15.83
CA MET A 14 4.12 -16.45 16.18
C MET A 14 3.27 -17.00 15.04
N ILE A 15 3.51 -16.55 13.80
CA ILE A 15 2.76 -17.02 12.62
C ILE A 15 2.96 -18.51 12.41
N PHE A 16 4.19 -19.03 12.48
CA PHE A 16 4.47 -20.44 12.23
C PHE A 16 3.94 -21.42 13.28
N GLN A 17 3.43 -20.91 14.41
CA GLN A 17 2.72 -21.71 15.40
C GLN A 17 1.24 -21.89 15.09
N LEU A 18 0.69 -21.16 14.11
CA LEU A 18 -0.72 -21.25 13.75
C LEU A 18 -1.03 -22.57 13.04
N PRO A 19 -2.26 -23.10 13.22
CA PRO A 19 -2.79 -24.18 12.40
C PRO A 19 -2.76 -23.85 10.91
N VAL A 20 -2.69 -24.86 10.05
CA VAL A 20 -2.65 -24.68 8.59
C VAL A 20 -3.84 -23.87 8.05
N GLU A 21 -5.04 -24.10 8.57
CA GLU A 21 -6.24 -23.37 8.15
C GLU A 21 -6.19 -21.88 8.51
N GLU A 22 -5.66 -21.56 9.69
CA GLU A 22 -5.44 -20.18 10.17
C GLU A 22 -4.33 -19.49 9.35
N LEU A 23 -3.27 -20.23 8.98
CA LEU A 23 -2.22 -19.74 8.09
C LEU A 23 -2.77 -19.37 6.71
N ILE A 24 -3.60 -20.23 6.12
CA ILE A 24 -4.24 -19.97 4.82
C ILE A 24 -5.11 -18.71 4.91
N THR A 25 -5.93 -18.61 5.96
CA THR A 25 -6.79 -17.45 6.19
C THR A 25 -5.98 -16.15 6.34
N LEU A 26 -4.89 -16.22 7.11
CA LEU A 26 -3.99 -15.08 7.32
C LEU A 26 -3.31 -14.63 6.02
N ILE A 27 -2.89 -15.57 5.17
CA ILE A 27 -2.30 -15.26 3.86
C ILE A 27 -3.29 -14.48 3.01
N SER A 28 -4.54 -14.94 2.89
CA SER A 28 -5.56 -14.24 2.10
C SER A 28 -5.81 -12.82 2.61
N ALA A 29 -5.87 -12.62 3.93
CA ALA A 29 -6.05 -11.28 4.51
C ALA A 29 -4.85 -10.35 4.26
N ILE A 30 -3.62 -10.89 4.24
CA ILE A 30 -2.42 -10.12 3.91
C ILE A 30 -2.45 -9.71 2.44
N GLU A 31 -2.81 -10.62 1.54
CA GLU A 31 -2.91 -10.36 0.10
C GLU A 31 -3.92 -9.25 -0.21
N GLU A 32 -5.13 -9.32 0.36
CA GLU A 32 -6.17 -8.28 0.19
C GLU A 32 -5.69 -6.90 0.65
N ARG A 33 -5.00 -6.84 1.80
CA ARG A 33 -4.45 -5.59 2.32
C ARG A 33 -3.35 -5.04 1.40
N LEU A 34 -2.48 -5.89 0.88
CA LEU A 34 -1.41 -5.47 -0.02
C LEU A 34 -1.98 -4.95 -1.35
N GLU A 35 -2.97 -5.64 -1.92
CA GLU A 35 -3.66 -5.20 -3.13
C GLU A 35 -4.26 -3.80 -2.95
N THR A 36 -4.96 -3.58 -1.84
CA THR A 36 -5.53 -2.26 -1.50
C THR A 36 -4.45 -1.18 -1.46
N LEU A 37 -3.33 -1.45 -0.78
CA LEU A 37 -2.22 -0.50 -0.68
C LEU A 37 -1.57 -0.22 -2.05
N THR A 38 -1.44 -1.24 -2.89
CA THR A 38 -0.90 -1.09 -4.25
C THR A 38 -1.81 -0.23 -5.11
N ILE A 39 -3.14 -0.45 -5.07
CA ILE A 39 -4.10 0.38 -5.80
C ILE A 39 -4.04 1.83 -5.31
N MET A 40 -3.95 2.06 -4.00
CA MET A 40 -3.81 3.39 -3.43
C MET A 40 -2.54 4.10 -3.90
N GLN A 41 -1.41 3.40 -3.94
CA GLN A 41 -0.14 3.94 -4.44
C GLN A 41 -0.21 4.29 -5.93
N LEU A 42 -0.82 3.43 -6.75
CA LEU A 42 -1.03 3.70 -8.18
C LEU A 42 -1.93 4.92 -8.42
N ALA A 43 -2.98 5.06 -7.61
CA ALA A 43 -3.84 6.23 -7.66
C ALA A 43 -3.06 7.49 -7.28
N GLU A 44 -2.26 7.45 -6.20
CA GLU A 44 -1.43 8.57 -5.77
C GLU A 44 -0.44 9.00 -6.85
N THR A 45 0.25 8.07 -7.52
CA THR A 45 1.16 8.40 -8.62
C THR A 45 0.43 9.04 -9.80
N GLY A 46 -0.73 8.51 -10.20
CA GLY A 46 -1.53 9.09 -11.28
C GLY A 46 -2.04 10.50 -10.96
N PHE A 47 -2.38 10.78 -9.69
CA PHE A 47 -2.74 12.13 -9.26
C PHE A 47 -1.54 13.09 -9.22
N GLN A 48 -0.33 12.61 -8.91
CA GLN A 48 0.87 13.45 -8.98
C GLN A 48 1.22 13.82 -10.44
N GLU A 49 1.10 12.87 -11.36
CA GLU A 49 1.30 13.13 -12.81
C GLU A 49 0.31 14.16 -13.35
N TRP A 50 -0.95 14.15 -12.91
CA TRP A 50 -1.95 15.17 -13.29
C TRP A 50 -1.65 16.57 -12.74
N ASN A 51 -0.85 16.67 -11.68
CA ASN A 51 -0.42 17.95 -11.12
C ASN A 51 0.90 18.44 -11.73
N ASP A 52 1.47 17.74 -12.70
CA ASP A 52 2.67 18.19 -13.39
C ASP A 52 2.37 19.45 -14.22
N PRO A 53 3.00 20.60 -13.91
CA PRO A 53 2.79 21.83 -14.65
C PRO A 53 3.25 21.75 -16.12
N GLU A 54 4.08 20.76 -16.50
CA GLU A 54 4.43 20.48 -17.90
C GLU A 54 3.31 19.80 -18.69
N GLU A 55 2.43 19.04 -18.01
CA GLU A 55 1.23 18.40 -18.57
C GLU A 55 -0.01 19.32 -18.52
N ASP A 56 0.13 20.54 -17.97
CA ASP A 56 -0.94 21.54 -17.91
C ASP A 56 -1.29 22.07 -19.31
N ILE A 57 -2.31 21.47 -19.91
CA ILE A 57 -2.87 21.83 -21.22
C ILE A 57 -3.36 23.29 -21.30
N TYR A 58 -3.53 23.99 -20.16
CA TYR A 58 -3.89 25.40 -20.14
C TYR A 58 -2.68 26.33 -20.32
N ASN A 59 -1.45 25.86 -20.06
CA ASN A 59 -0.22 26.62 -20.33
C ASN A 59 0.11 26.70 -21.84
N ALA A 60 -0.46 25.81 -22.66
CA ALA A 60 -0.23 25.77 -24.11
C ALA A 60 -1.08 26.78 -24.92
N ILE A 61 -2.02 27.48 -24.28
CA ILE A 61 -2.89 28.45 -24.95
C ILE A 61 -2.40 29.86 -24.61
N PRO A 62 -1.66 30.54 -25.52
CA PRO A 62 -1.28 31.92 -25.28
C PRO A 62 -2.57 32.76 -25.28
N PHE A 63 -2.90 33.36 -24.13
CA PHE A 63 -3.92 34.41 -24.07
C PHE A 63 -3.46 35.55 -24.99
N SER A 64 -4.20 35.75 -26.08
CA SER A 64 -4.07 36.86 -27.03
C SER A 64 -4.49 38.18 -26.41
#